data_AF-A0A5C7PUA7-F1
#
_entry.id   AF-A0A5C7PUA7-F1
#
_cell.length_a   1.000
_cell.length_b   1.000
_cell.length_c   1.000
_cell.angle_alpha   90.00
_cell.angle_beta   90.00
_cell.angle_gamma   90.00
#
_symmetry.space_group_name_H-M   'P 1'
#
loop_
_entity.id
_entity.type
_entity.pdbx_description
1 polymer ?
#
loop_
_entity_poly.entity_id
_entity_poly.type
_entity_poly.pdbx_seq_one_letter_code
_entity_poly.pdbx_strand_id
1 'polypeptide(L)'
;MAFNFSTHLKIASRNGPQISAHVPWRKDRNPSFSCNEDTGVWLDFATGETGNWRDFCERMNLRSELESTSGPLRGAAPSAAEIISTKQYVYRSPDGRPALRVTRKNLADGGKTFTQEHADGSQWVSGGFKGELLPYMFDRWNDDPKVFLCEGEKAAEAAATLGLNATCTPGGANK
;
A
#
# COMPACT_ATOMS: atom_id res chain seq x y z
N MET A 1 11.63 -9.05 22.58
CA MET A 1 11.85 -10.46 22.21
C MET A 1 11.20 -10.67 20.86
N ALA A 2 11.83 -11.41 19.95
CA ALA A 2 11.30 -11.68 18.61
C ALA A 2 10.31 -12.85 18.68
N PHE A 3 9.22 -12.81 17.91
CA PHE A 3 8.27 -13.92 17.76
C PHE A 3 8.40 -14.51 16.36
N ASN A 4 8.51 -15.83 16.26
CA ASN A 4 8.79 -16.51 15.01
C ASN A 4 7.48 -16.83 14.27
N PHE A 5 6.89 -15.85 13.59
CA PHE A 5 5.67 -16.06 12.82
C PHE A 5 5.84 -17.10 11.70
N SER A 6 7.06 -17.24 11.16
CA SER A 6 7.34 -18.10 10.01
C SER A 6 7.03 -19.59 10.24
N THR A 7 7.04 -20.06 11.49
CA THR A 7 6.74 -21.45 11.85
C THR A 7 5.24 -21.78 11.76
N HIS A 8 4.37 -20.77 11.73
CA HIS A 8 2.93 -20.93 11.79
C HIS A 8 2.20 -20.46 10.52
N LEU A 9 2.93 -19.96 9.52
CA LEU A 9 2.37 -19.30 8.35
C LEU A 9 2.78 -19.96 7.04
N LYS A 10 1.87 -19.93 6.07
CA LYS A 10 2.21 -20.19 4.67
C LYS A 10 2.81 -18.93 4.05
N ILE A 11 4.14 -18.85 4.07
CA ILE A 11 4.93 -17.70 3.61
C ILE A 11 4.86 -17.58 2.08
N ALA A 12 4.64 -16.36 1.60
CA ALA A 12 4.74 -16.01 0.18
C ALA A 12 6.06 -15.32 -0.15
N SER A 13 6.54 -14.41 0.72
CA SER A 13 7.83 -13.75 0.58
C SER A 13 8.40 -13.28 1.92
N ARG A 14 9.71 -13.05 1.96
CA ARG A 14 10.44 -12.54 3.13
C ARG A 14 11.44 -11.47 2.70
N ASN A 15 11.55 -10.40 3.49
CA ASN A 15 12.57 -9.36 3.37
C ASN A 15 13.09 -8.99 4.76
N GLY A 16 14.25 -9.54 5.14
CA GLY A 16 14.77 -9.43 6.51
C GLY A 16 13.76 -10.02 7.53
N PRO A 17 13.43 -9.30 8.62
CA PRO A 17 12.45 -9.75 9.61
C PRO A 17 10.99 -9.60 9.14
N GLN A 18 10.74 -8.94 8.00
CA GLN A 18 9.40 -8.75 7.45
C GLN A 18 8.99 -9.96 6.59
N ILE A 19 7.78 -10.46 6.82
CA ILE A 19 7.21 -11.63 6.14
C ILE A 19 5.86 -11.22 5.54
N SER A 20 5.65 -11.59 4.28
CA SER A 20 4.33 -11.61 3.64
C SER A 20 3.85 -13.06 3.49
N ALA A 21 2.62 -13.33 3.90
CA ALA A 21 2.04 -14.66 3.99
C ALA A 21 0.54 -14.65 3.69
N HIS A 22 -0.03 -15.85 3.56
CA HIS A 22 -1.47 -16.01 3.57
C HIS A 22 -2.00 -15.93 5.00
N VAL A 23 -3.12 -15.23 5.19
CA VAL A 23 -3.81 -15.18 6.49
C VAL A 23 -4.25 -16.60 6.87
N PRO A 24 -3.93 -17.09 8.09
CA PRO A 24 -4.17 -18.49 8.42
C PRO A 24 -5.62 -18.79 8.84
N TRP A 25 -6.40 -17.78 9.26
CA TRP A 25 -7.77 -17.95 9.76
C TRP A 25 -8.88 -17.57 8.77
N ARG A 26 -8.56 -17.20 7.53
CA ARG A 26 -9.55 -16.96 6.48
C ARG A 26 -9.03 -17.42 5.12
N LYS A 27 -9.95 -17.66 4.18
CA LYS A 27 -9.57 -18.00 2.80
C LYS A 27 -8.89 -16.80 2.14
N ASP A 28 -7.58 -16.86 2.00
CA ASP A 28 -6.77 -15.78 1.44
C ASP A 28 -6.13 -16.22 0.11
N ARG A 29 -6.74 -15.85 -1.02
CA ARG A 29 -6.24 -16.26 -2.35
C ARG A 29 -4.94 -15.56 -2.73
N ASN A 30 -4.80 -14.29 -2.34
CA ASN A 30 -3.61 -13.48 -2.54
C ASN A 30 -3.01 -13.16 -1.18
N PRO A 31 -1.71 -13.39 -0.95
CA PRO A 31 -1.09 -13.18 0.36
C PRO A 31 -1.27 -11.71 0.79
N SER A 32 -2.01 -11.52 1.87
CA SER A 32 -2.33 -10.19 2.41
C SER A 32 -1.92 -10.02 3.87
N PHE A 33 -1.38 -11.07 4.50
CA PHE A 33 -0.88 -11.02 5.86
C PHE A 33 0.58 -10.56 5.87
N SER A 34 0.88 -9.49 6.59
CA SER A 34 2.22 -8.96 6.76
C SER A 34 2.59 -8.99 8.24
N CYS A 35 3.69 -9.63 8.60
CA CYS A 35 4.15 -9.72 9.99
C CYS A 35 5.65 -9.51 10.10
N ASN A 36 6.11 -9.02 11.25
CA ASN A 36 7.51 -8.73 11.49
C ASN A 36 7.98 -9.48 12.74
N GLU A 37 8.98 -10.33 12.59
CA GLU A 37 9.43 -11.22 13.68
C GLU A 37 10.20 -10.45 14.77
N ASP A 38 10.90 -9.37 14.44
CA ASP A 38 11.64 -8.56 15.41
C ASP A 38 10.72 -7.71 16.29
N THR A 39 9.71 -7.10 15.68
CA THR A 39 8.75 -6.25 16.40
C THR A 39 7.58 -7.04 16.96
N GLY A 40 7.29 -8.24 16.44
CA GLY A 40 6.18 -9.06 16.90
C GLY A 40 4.79 -8.55 16.48
N VAL A 41 4.70 -7.72 15.44
CA VAL A 41 3.42 -7.13 14.97
C VAL A 41 2.98 -7.72 13.63
N TRP A 42 1.67 -7.72 13.40
CA TRP A 42 1.06 -8.16 12.15
C TRP A 42 -0.04 -7.21 11.65
N LEU A 43 -0.28 -7.22 10.34
CA LEU A 43 -1.31 -6.48 9.62
C LEU A 43 -1.90 -7.37 8.52
N ASP A 44 -3.21 -7.45 8.43
CA ASP A 44 -3.95 -7.99 7.30
C ASP A 44 -4.36 -6.84 6.36
N PHE A 45 -3.72 -6.74 5.19
CA PHE A 45 -4.00 -5.67 4.22
C PHE A 45 -5.39 -5.78 3.56
N ALA A 46 -6.06 -6.93 3.60
CA ALA A 46 -7.38 -7.06 2.99
C ALA A 46 -8.51 -6.57 3.91
N THR A 47 -8.36 -6.72 5.22
CA THR A 47 -9.37 -6.35 6.22
C THR A 47 -9.01 -5.08 6.99
N GLY A 48 -7.71 -4.74 7.05
CA GLY A 48 -7.18 -3.68 7.91
C GLY A 48 -6.98 -4.11 9.37
N GLU A 49 -7.26 -5.38 9.71
CA GLU A 49 -7.01 -5.91 11.05
C GLU A 49 -5.51 -5.90 11.36
N THR A 50 -5.14 -5.58 12.60
CA THR A 50 -3.77 -5.56 13.07
C THR A 50 -3.69 -6.03 14.51
N GLY A 51 -2.52 -6.53 14.90
CA GLY A 51 -2.27 -7.04 16.25
C GLY A 51 -0.79 -7.27 16.51
N ASN A 52 -0.49 -7.75 17.71
CA ASN A 52 0.82 -8.27 18.10
C ASN A 52 0.81 -9.81 18.14
N TRP A 53 1.94 -10.40 18.49
CA TRP A 53 2.13 -11.85 18.53
C TRP A 53 1.18 -12.57 19.51
N ARG A 54 0.74 -11.92 20.60
CA ARG A 54 -0.26 -12.51 21.50
C ARG A 54 -1.62 -12.61 20.84
N ASP A 55 -2.06 -11.53 20.18
CA ASP A 55 -3.32 -11.52 19.43
C ASP A 55 -3.29 -12.63 18.35
N PHE A 56 -2.14 -12.82 17.71
CA PHE A 56 -1.92 -13.91 16.76
C PHE A 56 -2.04 -15.29 17.44
N CYS A 57 -1.34 -15.52 18.54
CA CYS A 57 -1.37 -16.80 19.25
C CYS A 57 -2.76 -17.12 19.81
N GLU A 58 -3.48 -16.14 20.35
CA GLU A 58 -4.86 -16.30 20.82
C GLU A 58 -5.78 -16.70 19.66
N ARG A 59 -5.66 -16.03 18.51
CA ARG A 59 -6.47 -16.32 17.33
C ARG A 59 -6.14 -17.66 16.69
N MET A 60 -4.88 -18.08 16.75
CA MET A 60 -4.40 -19.38 16.27
C MET A 60 -4.53 -20.49 17.31
N ASN A 61 -5.03 -20.20 18.51
CA ASN A 61 -5.14 -21.11 19.66
C ASN A 61 -3.78 -21.78 20.02
N LEU A 62 -2.69 -21.03 19.96
CA LEU A 62 -1.32 -21.47 20.26
C LEU A 62 -0.98 -21.31 21.74
N ARG A 63 -1.64 -22.10 22.60
CA ARG A 63 -1.50 -22.01 24.07
C ARG A 63 -0.07 -22.24 24.57
N SER A 64 0.65 -23.19 23.98
CA SER A 64 2.04 -23.48 24.34
C SER A 64 2.97 -22.30 24.09
N GLU A 65 2.74 -21.54 23.02
CA GLU A 65 3.52 -20.34 22.69
C GLU A 65 3.22 -19.18 23.64
N LEU A 66 1.96 -19.03 24.05
CA LEU A 66 1.54 -18.03 25.05
C LEU A 66 2.19 -18.28 26.41
N GLU A 67 2.36 -19.55 26.79
CA GLU A 67 2.95 -19.97 28.06
C GLU A 67 4.50 -19.94 28.01
N SER A 68 5.11 -20.33 26.89
CA SER A 68 6.57 -20.37 26.73
C SER A 68 7.17 -18.98 26.47
N THR A 69 6.42 -18.08 25.85
CA THR A 69 6.89 -16.75 25.45
C THR A 69 6.59 -15.73 26.56
N SER A 70 7.52 -15.60 27.50
CA SER A 70 7.46 -14.58 28.56
C SER A 70 8.38 -13.40 28.23
N GLY A 71 7.80 -12.21 28.07
CA GLY A 71 8.55 -10.98 27.77
C GLY A 71 7.65 -9.77 27.57
N PRO A 72 8.20 -8.54 27.64
CA PRO A 72 7.43 -7.32 27.39
C PRO A 72 6.92 -7.31 25.95
N LEU A 73 5.67 -6.85 25.76
CA LEU A 73 5.12 -6.56 24.45
C LEU A 73 6.03 -5.54 23.76
N ARG A 74 6.77 -5.95 22.74
CA ARG A 74 7.38 -5.02 21.79
C ARG A 74 6.37 -4.79 20.67
N GLY A 75 6.23 -3.53 20.28
CA GLY A 75 5.26 -3.10 19.28
C GLY A 75 3.83 -3.15 19.81
N ALA A 76 3.22 -1.99 20.04
CA ALA A 76 1.78 -1.90 19.89
C ALA A 76 1.48 -2.30 18.43
N ALA A 77 0.38 -3.02 18.19
CA ALA A 77 -0.19 -3.09 16.85
C ALA A 77 -0.17 -1.65 16.30
N PRO A 78 0.41 -1.40 15.11
CA PRO A 78 0.50 -0.03 14.61
C PRO A 78 -0.91 0.56 14.64
N SER A 79 -1.18 1.48 15.58
CA SER A 79 -2.37 2.31 15.48
C SER A 79 -2.20 2.99 14.14
N ALA A 80 -3.15 2.81 13.22
CA ALA A 80 -3.07 3.44 11.91
C ALA A 80 -2.75 4.91 12.14
N ALA A 81 -1.52 5.32 11.79
CA ALA A 81 -1.06 6.66 12.08
C ALA A 81 -2.06 7.64 11.46
N GLU A 82 -2.43 8.68 12.20
CA GLU A 82 -3.48 9.60 11.78
C GLU A 82 -3.18 10.15 10.38
N ILE A 83 -4.18 10.12 9.50
CA ILE A 83 -4.06 10.66 8.15
C ILE A 83 -4.11 12.18 8.25
N ILE A 84 -2.96 12.84 8.10
CA ILE A 84 -2.88 14.30 8.15
C ILE A 84 -3.27 14.98 6.84
N SER A 85 -3.16 14.28 5.71
CA SER A 85 -3.58 14.83 4.41
C SER A 85 -3.82 13.72 3.39
N THR A 86 -4.78 13.94 2.49
CA THR A 86 -5.07 13.06 1.35
C THR A 86 -4.95 13.85 0.05
N LYS A 87 -4.28 13.27 -0.95
CA LYS A 87 -4.20 13.80 -2.31
C LYS A 87 -4.57 12.72 -3.32
N GLN A 88 -5.36 13.09 -4.33
CA GLN A 88 -5.79 12.20 -5.40
C GLN A 88 -5.19 12.66 -6.72
N TYR A 89 -4.65 11.70 -7.47
CA TYR A 89 -4.15 11.89 -8.83
C TYR A 89 -5.01 11.08 -9.78
N VAL A 90 -5.65 11.73 -10.74
CA VAL A 90 -6.58 11.10 -11.68
C VAL A 90 -5.91 10.96 -13.04
N TYR A 91 -5.91 9.74 -13.54
CA TYR A 91 -5.54 9.38 -14.90
C TYR A 91 -6.80 9.20 -15.73
N ARG A 92 -6.72 9.60 -17.00
CA ARG A 92 -7.84 9.52 -17.95
C ARG A 92 -7.57 8.44 -19.00
N SER A 93 -8.63 7.83 -19.51
CA SER A 93 -8.56 7.04 -20.74
C SER A 93 -8.44 7.93 -21.98
N PRO A 94 -8.10 7.37 -23.16
CA PRO A 94 -8.01 8.12 -24.43
C PRO A 94 -9.28 8.88 -24.82
N ASP A 95 -10.45 8.46 -24.34
CA ASP A 95 -11.73 9.16 -24.53
C ASP A 95 -11.95 10.32 -23.53
N GLY A 96 -10.95 10.65 -22.71
CA GLY A 96 -10.95 11.74 -21.74
C GLY A 96 -11.65 11.41 -20.41
N ARG A 97 -12.20 10.21 -20.23
CA ARG A 97 -12.92 9.83 -19.00
C ARG A 97 -11.94 9.50 -17.87
N PRO A 98 -12.26 9.84 -16.61
CA PRO A 98 -11.50 9.35 -15.46
C PRO A 98 -11.49 7.82 -15.46
N ALA A 99 -10.29 7.21 -15.43
CA ALA A 99 -10.12 5.76 -15.55
C ALA A 99 -9.40 5.15 -14.35
N LEU A 100 -8.39 5.84 -13.81
CA LEU A 100 -7.63 5.41 -12.63
C LEU A 100 -7.44 6.59 -11.68
N ARG A 101 -7.53 6.32 -10.39
CA ARG A 101 -7.23 7.25 -9.31
C ARG A 101 -6.18 6.65 -8.39
N VAL A 102 -5.07 7.37 -8.22
CA VAL A 102 -4.05 7.09 -7.23
C VAL A 102 -4.28 8.01 -6.04
N THR A 103 -4.56 7.44 -4.87
CA THR A 103 -4.75 8.18 -3.63
C THR A 103 -3.50 8.07 -2.77
N ARG A 104 -2.87 9.20 -2.49
CA ARG A 104 -1.77 9.31 -1.51
C ARG A 104 -2.31 9.83 -0.19
N LYS A 105 -1.99 9.13 0.89
CA LYS A 105 -2.24 9.58 2.27
C LYS A 105 -0.89 9.84 2.95
N ASN A 106 -0.72 11.02 3.53
CA ASN A 106 0.40 11.28 4.43
C ASN A 106 -0.05 11.03 5.87
N LEU A 107 0.83 10.46 6.66
CA LEU A 107 0.56 10.03 8.02
C LEU A 107 1.30 10.94 9.02
N ALA A 108 0.76 11.09 10.22
CA ALA A 108 1.32 11.95 11.27
C ALA A 108 2.75 11.55 11.70
N ASP A 109 3.12 10.30 11.52
CA ASP A 109 4.47 9.76 11.81
C ASP A 109 5.50 10.04 10.69
N GLY A 110 5.13 10.82 9.67
CA GLY A 110 5.95 11.09 8.48
C GLY A 110 5.86 10.00 7.41
N GLY A 111 5.11 8.92 7.66
CA GLY A 111 4.82 7.86 6.71
C GLY A 111 3.88 8.30 5.58
N LYS A 112 3.74 7.42 4.60
CA LYS A 112 2.79 7.60 3.49
C LYS A 112 2.27 6.26 2.97
N THR A 113 1.02 6.24 2.56
CA THR A 113 0.41 5.10 1.86
C THR A 113 -0.16 5.53 0.53
N PHE A 114 -0.21 4.58 -0.40
CA PHE A 114 -0.77 4.76 -1.73
C PHE A 114 -1.78 3.65 -2.00
N THR A 115 -2.96 4.03 -2.48
CA THR A 115 -3.98 3.10 -2.94
C THR A 115 -4.40 3.47 -4.36
N GLN A 116 -4.84 2.46 -5.13
CA GLN A 116 -5.35 2.66 -6.47
C GLN A 116 -6.80 2.21 -6.55
N GLU A 117 -7.59 2.96 -7.31
CA GLU A 117 -8.95 2.61 -7.67
C GLU A 117 -9.16 2.89 -9.16
N HIS A 118 -9.97 2.09 -9.84
CA HIS A 118 -10.35 2.33 -11.23
C HIS A 118 -11.85 2.60 -11.33
N ALA A 119 -12.25 3.33 -12.37
CA ALA A 119 -13.66 3.56 -12.65
C ALA A 119 -14.28 2.31 -13.32
N ASP A 120 -15.42 1.84 -12.81
CA ASP A 120 -16.21 0.75 -13.41
C ASP A 120 -17.37 1.25 -14.27
N GLY A 121 -17.47 2.57 -14.47
CA GLY A 121 -18.56 3.25 -15.15
C GLY A 121 -19.51 4.00 -14.22
N SER A 122 -19.58 3.64 -12.93
CA SER A 122 -20.47 4.30 -11.95
C SER A 122 -19.78 4.62 -10.62
N GLN A 123 -18.75 3.86 -10.24
CA GLN A 123 -18.06 3.96 -8.97
C GLN A 123 -16.56 3.72 -9.14
N TRP A 124 -15.82 4.06 -8.08
CA TRP A 124 -14.41 3.74 -7.94
C TRP A 124 -14.27 2.39 -7.26
N VAL A 125 -13.61 1.45 -7.93
CA VAL A 125 -13.38 0.08 -7.45
C VAL A 125 -11.89 -0.09 -7.15
N SER A 126 -11.57 -0.69 -6.00
CA SER A 126 -10.19 -0.92 -5.57
C SER A 126 -9.40 -1.73 -6.60
N GLY A 127 -8.15 -1.31 -6.85
CA GLY A 127 -7.23 -1.93 -7.79
C GLY A 127 -6.83 -1.02 -8.95
N GLY A 128 -5.80 -1.44 -9.68
CA GLY A 128 -5.33 -0.73 -10.88
C GLY A 128 -6.29 -0.87 -12.06
N PHE A 129 -6.18 0.06 -13.01
CA PHE A 129 -6.92 0.00 -14.28
C PHE A 129 -6.17 -0.87 -15.30
N LYS A 130 -6.93 -1.64 -16.10
CA LYS A 130 -6.36 -2.58 -17.09
C LYS A 130 -6.40 -2.08 -18.54
N GLY A 131 -7.05 -0.95 -18.80
CA GLY A 131 -7.11 -0.35 -20.12
C GLY A 131 -5.99 0.65 -20.35
N GLU A 132 -6.02 1.28 -21.52
CA GLU A 132 -5.10 2.35 -21.88
C GLU A 132 -5.37 3.63 -21.08
N LEU A 133 -4.30 4.31 -20.68
CA LEU A 133 -4.33 5.58 -19.97
C LEU A 133 -3.57 6.63 -20.78
N LEU A 134 -4.12 7.84 -20.82
CA LEU A 134 -3.35 9.01 -21.19
C LEU A 134 -2.24 9.27 -20.16
N PRO A 135 -1.12 9.88 -20.58
CA PRO A 135 -0.10 10.36 -19.66
C PRO A 135 -0.69 11.24 -18.57
N TYR A 136 -0.16 11.16 -17.35
CA TYR A 136 -0.59 12.02 -16.26
C TYR A 136 -0.44 13.51 -16.64
N MET A 137 -1.48 14.31 -16.36
CA MET A 137 -1.57 15.74 -16.71
C MET A 137 -1.48 16.07 -18.21
N PHE A 138 -1.78 15.11 -19.11
CA PHE A 138 -1.79 15.34 -20.56
C PHE A 138 -2.58 16.59 -20.97
N ASP A 139 -3.76 16.82 -20.36
CA ASP A 139 -4.62 17.99 -20.64
C ASP A 139 -3.96 19.37 -20.34
N ARG A 140 -2.82 19.39 -19.63
CA ARG A 140 -2.10 20.61 -19.25
C ARG A 140 -0.90 20.91 -20.15
N TRP A 141 -0.57 20.01 -21.08
CA TRP A 141 0.56 20.21 -21.96
C TRP A 141 0.27 21.35 -22.92
N ASN A 142 1.26 22.20 -23.13
CA ASN A 142 1.26 23.17 -24.22
C ASN A 142 1.92 22.56 -25.46
N ASP A 143 2.02 23.34 -26.54
CA ASP A 143 2.61 22.91 -27.81
C ASP A 143 4.16 22.74 -27.78
N ASP A 144 4.80 22.82 -26.61
CA ASP A 144 6.23 22.49 -26.47
C ASP A 144 6.44 20.99 -26.75
N PRO A 145 7.32 20.63 -27.71
CA PRO A 145 7.57 19.24 -28.07
C PRO A 145 8.29 18.44 -26.97
N LYS A 146 8.82 19.07 -25.93
CA LYS A 146 9.54 18.40 -24.84
C LYS A 146 8.60 18.07 -23.69
N VAL A 147 8.61 16.80 -23.29
CA VAL A 147 7.88 16.33 -22.11
C VAL A 147 8.87 15.69 -21.13
N PHE A 148 8.82 16.11 -19.87
CA PHE A 148 9.62 15.56 -18.79
C PHE A 148 8.90 14.35 -18.17
N LEU A 149 9.53 13.18 -18.24
CA LEU A 149 9.06 11.99 -17.54
C LEU A 149 9.62 11.97 -16.12
N CYS A 150 8.74 12.08 -15.13
CA CYS A 150 9.08 12.06 -13.71
C CYS A 150 8.79 10.69 -13.08
N GLU A 151 9.45 10.41 -11.95
CA GLU A 151 9.27 9.16 -11.21
C GLU A 151 7.85 8.97 -10.67
N GLY A 152 7.13 10.05 -10.36
CA GLY A 152 5.78 9.96 -9.80
C GLY A 152 5.02 11.29 -9.81
N GLU A 153 3.74 11.24 -9.42
CA GLU A 153 2.76 12.30 -9.64
C GLU A 153 3.15 13.60 -8.93
N LYS A 154 3.70 13.49 -7.71
CA LYS A 154 4.20 14.65 -6.95
C LYS A 154 5.33 15.38 -7.69
N ALA A 155 6.25 14.64 -8.29
CA ALA A 155 7.38 15.22 -9.00
C ALA A 155 6.92 15.86 -10.33
N ALA A 156 6.01 15.18 -11.04
CA ALA A 156 5.40 15.73 -12.24
C ALA A 156 4.67 17.04 -11.97
N GLU A 157 3.86 17.13 -10.91
CA GLU A 157 3.18 18.38 -10.54
C GLU A 157 4.16 19.48 -10.14
N ALA A 158 5.24 19.15 -9.43
CA ALA A 158 6.26 20.14 -9.08
C ALA A 158 6.94 20.70 -10.34
N ALA A 159 7.29 19.85 -11.31
CA ALA A 159 7.80 20.30 -12.60
C ALA A 159 6.78 21.16 -13.37
N ALA A 160 5.50 20.77 -13.35
CA ALA A 160 4.42 21.55 -13.96
C ALA A 160 4.24 22.93 -13.33
N THR A 161 4.47 23.09 -12.01
CA THR A 161 4.44 24.41 -11.35
C THR A 161 5.55 25.36 -11.82
N LEU A 162 6.60 24.82 -12.44
CA LEU A 162 7.67 25.58 -13.08
C LEU A 162 7.39 25.86 -14.57
N GLY A 163 6.20 25.52 -15.08
CA GLY A 163 5.81 25.72 -16.47
C GLY A 163 6.29 24.65 -17.44
N LEU A 164 6.78 23.51 -16.94
CA LEU A 164 7.25 22.40 -17.78
C LEU A 164 6.11 21.44 -18.12
N ASN A 165 6.04 20.97 -19.37
CA ASN A 165 5.24 19.80 -19.71
C ASN A 165 5.85 18.58 -19.00
N ALA A 166 5.17 18.04 -17.98
CA ALA A 166 5.68 16.95 -17.16
C ALA A 166 4.62 15.87 -16.94
N THR A 167 5.07 14.63 -16.78
CA THR A 167 4.19 13.47 -16.64
C THR A 167 4.85 12.32 -15.88
N CYS A 168 4.09 11.27 -15.58
CA CYS A 168 4.57 10.02 -14.99
C CYS A 168 3.58 8.88 -15.25
N THR A 169 4.05 7.65 -15.09
CA THR A 169 3.20 6.44 -15.13
C THR A 169 2.63 6.13 -13.74
N PRO A 170 1.44 5.50 -13.65
CA PRO A 170 0.90 5.08 -12.37
C PRO A 170 1.75 3.95 -11.78
N GLY A 171 2.11 4.06 -10.50
CA GLY A 171 2.91 3.05 -9.79
C GLY A 171 4.42 3.29 -9.78
N GLY A 172 4.89 4.39 -10.40
CA GLY A 172 6.27 4.84 -10.36
C GLY A 172 7.27 3.94 -11.10
N ALA A 173 8.56 4.12 -10.85
CA ALA A 173 9.67 3.54 -11.63
C ALA A 173 9.84 2.01 -11.54
N ASN A 174 9.02 1.30 -10.78
CA ASN A 174 9.12 -0.15 -10.58
C ASN A 174 8.03 -0.93 -11.35
N LYS A 175 7.36 -0.32 -12.32
CA LYS A 175 6.27 -0.92 -13.09
C LYS A 175 6.34 -0.61 -14.58
#